data_AF-A0A9N9PW32-F1
#
_entry.id   AF-A0A9N9PW32-F1
#
_cell.length_a   1.000
_cell.length_b   1.000
_cell.length_c   1.000
_cell.angle_alpha   90.00
_cell.angle_beta   90.00
_cell.angle_gamma   90.00
#
_symmetry.space_group_name_H-M   'P 1'
#
loop_
_entity.id
_entity.type
_entity.pdbx_description
1 polymer ?
#
loop_
_entity_poly.entity_id
_entity_poly.type
_entity_poly.pdbx_seq_one_letter_code
_entity_poly.pdbx_strand_id
1 'polypeptide(L)'
;MKRPILQYVAQNLFVKLNTELALAQRIVAQKQLPILKMGPQRNIDRFKKHVMEHAIIDVESVDDSDGVNSDSELTWSFVFLHQDIDIFCQIIEYLKGIIPDYDNRLVQKAVLVDPFPKAFIKHKNRGDRSRWKPQSFYSETLAEQLIAPYRKGSKDQVYEYPRDVIADLAQAKLEGNEYYCAGDGAKASEHCLREMKKRNRFSELRGIAKSLMMAVNGAFTFRKDEYPEATWQPEDRQTAKLLYRYAYANRLIRVRESLRPAHDAIHEADELLPGDPGIEEEKARISEWAASLGVRLQ
;
A
#
# COMPACT_ATOMS: atom_id res chain seq x y z
N MET A 1 12.89 -42.09 7.89
CA MET A 1 13.12 -41.25 6.70
C MET A 1 11.88 -40.40 6.43
N LYS A 2 11.91 -39.10 6.76
CA LYS A 2 10.82 -38.17 6.43
C LYS A 2 10.99 -37.77 4.96
N ARG A 3 10.13 -38.27 4.07
CA ARG A 3 10.09 -37.78 2.68
C ARG A 3 9.78 -36.28 2.70
N PRO A 4 10.48 -35.45 1.91
CA PRO A 4 10.38 -34.02 2.02
C PRO A 4 9.01 -33.58 1.51
N ILE A 5 8.24 -32.92 2.38
CA ILE A 5 6.98 -32.23 2.05
C ILE A 5 7.14 -31.33 0.80
N LEU A 6 8.37 -30.91 0.50
CA LEU A 6 8.73 -30.11 -0.68
C LEU A 6 8.43 -30.78 -2.03
N GLN A 7 8.49 -32.11 -2.16
CA GLN A 7 8.34 -32.76 -3.47
C GLN A 7 6.88 -32.78 -3.97
N TYR A 8 5.91 -32.79 -3.04
CA TYR A 8 4.48 -32.67 -3.37
C TYR A 8 4.01 -31.21 -3.44
N VAL A 9 4.70 -30.29 -2.77
CA VAL A 9 4.42 -28.84 -2.86
C VAL A 9 4.87 -28.28 -4.21
N ALA A 10 5.92 -28.82 -4.82
CA ALA A 10 6.49 -28.30 -6.07
C ALA A 10 5.58 -28.38 -7.32
N GLN A 11 4.59 -29.28 -7.36
CA GLN A 11 3.81 -29.51 -8.59
C GLN A 11 2.49 -28.73 -8.65
N ASN A 12 2.01 -28.17 -7.54
CA ASN A 12 0.71 -27.48 -7.49
C ASN A 12 0.83 -26.18 -6.69
N LEU A 13 1.78 -25.34 -7.11
CA LEU A 13 1.92 -24.00 -6.57
C LEU A 13 0.92 -23.09 -7.26
N PHE A 14 0.06 -22.45 -6.48
CA PHE A 14 -0.93 -21.52 -7.00
C PHE A 14 -0.50 -20.08 -6.80
N VAL A 15 -0.77 -19.25 -7.81
CA VAL A 15 -0.73 -17.79 -7.73
C VAL A 15 -2.16 -17.30 -7.65
N LYS A 16 -2.45 -16.45 -6.67
CA LYS A 16 -3.73 -15.76 -6.54
C LYS A 16 -3.61 -14.39 -7.19
N LEU A 17 -4.41 -14.14 -8.22
CA LEU A 17 -4.53 -12.85 -8.89
C LEU A 17 -5.70 -12.08 -8.32
N ASN A 18 -5.50 -10.84 -7.89
CA ASN A 18 -6.53 -9.89 -7.50
C ASN A 18 -6.51 -8.73 -8.48
N THR A 19 -7.65 -8.44 -9.10
CA THR A 19 -7.74 -7.39 -10.11
C THR A 19 -9.19 -6.89 -10.23
N GLU A 20 -9.37 -5.71 -10.79
CA GLU A 20 -10.69 -5.18 -11.12
C GLU A 20 -11.38 -5.97 -12.24
N LEU A 21 -12.72 -5.95 -12.24
CA LEU A 21 -13.56 -6.70 -13.18
C LEU A 21 -13.22 -6.44 -14.66
N ALA A 22 -13.05 -5.17 -15.04
CA ALA A 22 -12.77 -4.82 -16.44
C ALA A 22 -11.45 -5.43 -16.92
N LEU A 23 -10.42 -5.41 -16.05
CA LEU A 23 -9.11 -5.98 -16.35
C LEU A 23 -9.14 -7.52 -16.28
N ALA A 24 -9.87 -8.07 -15.30
CA ALA A 24 -10.12 -9.50 -15.20
C ALA A 24 -10.69 -10.08 -16.49
N GLN A 25 -11.74 -9.46 -17.04
CA GLN A 25 -12.38 -9.90 -18.27
C GLN A 25 -11.40 -9.93 -19.44
N ARG A 26 -10.49 -8.95 -19.53
CA ARG A 26 -9.46 -8.90 -20.59
C ARG A 26 -8.44 -10.02 -20.45
N ILE A 27 -8.01 -10.33 -19.22
CA ILE A 27 -7.11 -11.45 -18.93
C ILE A 27 -7.78 -12.78 -19.28
N VAL A 28 -9.03 -12.98 -18.82
CA VAL A 28 -9.83 -14.18 -19.11
C VAL A 28 -10.05 -14.35 -20.62
N ALA A 29 -10.30 -13.25 -21.34
CA ALA A 29 -10.62 -13.27 -22.77
C ALA A 29 -9.47 -13.82 -23.63
N GLN A 30 -8.22 -13.76 -23.16
CA GLN A 30 -7.10 -14.33 -23.90
C GLN A 30 -7.17 -15.87 -23.99
N LYS A 31 -7.96 -16.55 -23.13
CA LYS A 31 -8.15 -18.02 -23.09
C LYS A 31 -6.87 -18.86 -23.02
N GLN A 32 -5.71 -18.23 -22.89
CA GLN A 32 -4.40 -18.89 -22.81
C GLN A 32 -4.02 -19.27 -21.39
N LEU A 33 -4.58 -18.58 -20.39
CA LEU A 33 -4.29 -18.83 -18.98
C LEU A 33 -5.41 -19.67 -18.33
N PRO A 34 -5.12 -20.90 -17.86
CA PRO A 34 -6.06 -21.69 -17.09
C PRO A 34 -6.32 -21.02 -15.73
N ILE A 35 -7.45 -20.33 -15.62
CA ILE A 35 -7.84 -19.61 -14.40
C ILE A 35 -9.04 -20.27 -13.72
N LEU A 36 -9.02 -20.28 -12.39
CA LEU A 36 -10.15 -20.67 -11.55
C LEU A 36 -10.65 -19.42 -10.81
N LYS A 37 -11.91 -19.04 -11.05
CA LYS A 37 -12.54 -17.93 -10.34
C LYS A 37 -12.78 -18.29 -8.87
N MET A 38 -12.22 -17.49 -7.97
CA MET A 38 -12.48 -17.55 -6.53
C MET A 38 -13.66 -16.63 -6.23
N GLY A 39 -14.87 -17.18 -6.19
CA GLY A 39 -16.06 -16.43 -5.76
C GLY A 39 -16.33 -16.65 -4.26
N PRO A 40 -17.06 -15.75 -3.59
CA PRO A 40 -17.42 -15.90 -2.18
C PRO A 40 -18.19 -17.20 -1.87
N GLN A 41 -18.82 -17.81 -2.88
CA GLN A 41 -19.59 -19.05 -2.77
C GLN A 41 -18.90 -20.29 -3.37
N ARG A 42 -17.73 -20.15 -4.02
CA ARG A 42 -17.01 -21.30 -4.60
C ARG A 42 -15.88 -21.72 -3.68
N ASN A 43 -16.18 -22.68 -2.81
CA ASN A 43 -15.15 -23.43 -2.11
C ASN A 43 -14.56 -24.45 -3.10
N ILE A 44 -13.29 -24.30 -3.46
CA ILE A 44 -12.62 -25.29 -4.32
C ILE A 44 -12.20 -26.44 -3.40
N ASP A 45 -12.95 -27.55 -3.44
CA ASP A 45 -12.63 -28.77 -2.72
C ASP A 45 -11.22 -29.22 -3.11
N ARG A 46 -10.23 -28.96 -2.23
CA ARG A 46 -8.77 -29.22 -2.33
C ARG A 46 -7.88 -28.01 -2.63
N PHE A 47 -8.40 -26.83 -2.96
CA PHE A 47 -7.58 -25.62 -2.90
C PHE A 47 -7.32 -25.31 -1.44
N LYS A 48 -6.13 -25.70 -0.96
CA LYS A 48 -5.77 -25.41 0.41
C LYS A 48 -5.30 -23.97 0.50
N LYS A 49 -4.30 -23.60 -0.33
CA LYS A 49 -3.51 -22.36 -0.22
C LYS A 49 -2.80 -21.99 -1.52
N HIS A 50 -2.40 -20.72 -1.63
CA HIS A 50 -1.49 -20.18 -2.65
C HIS A 50 -0.14 -19.82 -2.02
N VAL A 51 0.88 -19.67 -2.87
CA VAL A 51 2.24 -19.27 -2.46
C VAL A 51 2.58 -17.85 -2.87
N MET A 52 1.73 -17.23 -3.67
CA MET A 52 1.95 -15.89 -4.18
C MET A 52 0.62 -15.19 -4.43
N GLU A 53 0.59 -13.91 -4.13
CA GLU A 53 -0.47 -12.99 -4.52
C GLU A 53 0.06 -11.99 -5.54
N HIS A 54 -0.68 -11.80 -6.63
CA HIS A 54 -0.46 -10.75 -7.59
C HIS A 54 -1.67 -9.83 -7.56
N ALA A 55 -1.48 -8.54 -7.30
CA ALA A 55 -2.51 -7.52 -7.37
C ALA A 55 -2.26 -6.61 -8.57
N ILE A 56 -3.29 -6.35 -9.37
CA ILE A 56 -3.27 -5.29 -10.40
C ILE A 56 -4.37 -4.30 -10.05
N ILE A 57 -3.99 -3.06 -9.82
CA ILE A 57 -4.86 -2.00 -9.32
C ILE A 57 -4.88 -0.89 -10.36
N ASP A 58 -6.07 -0.46 -10.78
CA ASP A 58 -6.22 0.73 -11.61
C ASP A 58 -6.23 1.96 -10.71
N VAL A 59 -5.32 2.90 -10.94
CA VAL A 59 -5.16 4.09 -10.08
C VAL A 59 -6.34 5.06 -10.26
N GLU A 60 -6.92 5.12 -11.46
CA GLU A 60 -8.03 6.02 -11.79
C GLU A 60 -9.36 5.55 -11.17
N SER A 61 -9.55 4.24 -10.97
CA SER A 61 -10.81 3.68 -10.46
C SER A 61 -11.07 3.98 -8.97
N VAL A 62 -10.03 4.39 -8.24
CA VAL A 62 -10.08 4.57 -6.79
C VAL A 62 -10.68 5.91 -6.39
N ASP A 63 -10.79 6.88 -7.31
CA ASP A 63 -11.06 8.29 -6.97
C ASP A 63 -12.53 8.73 -7.00
N ASP A 64 -13.48 7.92 -7.48
CA ASP A 64 -14.89 8.35 -7.63
C ASP A 64 -15.86 7.90 -6.53
N SER A 65 -15.43 7.10 -5.55
CA SER A 65 -16.31 6.67 -4.45
C SER A 65 -16.09 7.51 -3.19
N ASP A 66 -16.80 8.64 -3.12
CA ASP A 66 -17.00 9.42 -1.90
C ASP A 66 -17.37 8.48 -0.76
N GLY A 67 -16.42 8.32 0.15
CA GLY A 67 -16.36 7.15 0.99
C GLY A 67 -17.54 7.05 1.96
N VAL A 68 -18.34 6.00 1.82
CA VAL A 68 -18.97 5.21 2.89
C VAL A 68 -19.28 3.85 2.23
N ASN A 69 -18.61 2.79 2.69
CA ASN A 69 -18.77 1.38 2.29
C ASN A 69 -18.26 0.95 0.90
N SER A 70 -17.01 1.27 0.55
CA SER A 70 -16.31 0.55 -0.53
C SER A 70 -15.82 -0.83 -0.04
N ASP A 71 -16.75 -1.69 0.33
CA ASP A 71 -16.48 -3.13 0.44
C ASP A 71 -16.33 -3.69 -0.98
N SER A 72 -15.29 -3.25 -1.71
CA SER A 72 -14.61 -3.95 -2.80
C SER A 72 -15.42 -4.80 -3.78
N GLU A 73 -16.69 -4.47 -4.09
CA GLU A 73 -17.63 -5.35 -4.81
C GLU A 73 -17.21 -5.69 -6.26
N LEU A 74 -16.19 -5.01 -6.80
CA LEU A 74 -15.67 -5.27 -8.14
C LEU A 74 -14.24 -5.84 -8.18
N THR A 75 -13.66 -6.20 -7.03
CA THR A 75 -12.40 -6.95 -7.03
C THR A 75 -12.67 -8.43 -7.27
N TRP A 76 -12.05 -8.96 -8.32
CA TRP A 76 -12.14 -10.36 -8.68
C TRP A 76 -10.85 -11.06 -8.31
N SER A 77 -10.98 -12.14 -7.56
CA SER A 77 -9.87 -13.04 -7.27
C SER A 77 -9.93 -14.27 -8.18
N PHE A 78 -8.79 -14.59 -8.78
CA PHE A 78 -8.60 -15.82 -9.53
C PHE A 78 -7.38 -16.55 -8.99
N VAL A 79 -7.30 -17.85 -9.26
CA VAL A 79 -6.07 -18.61 -9.05
C VAL A 79 -5.65 -19.30 -10.34
N PHE A 80 -4.36 -19.33 -10.60
CA PHE A 80 -3.74 -20.07 -11.70
C PHE A 80 -2.49 -20.80 -11.18
N LEU A 81 -1.98 -21.76 -11.94
CA LEU A 81 -0.79 -22.50 -11.55
C LEU A 81 0.46 -21.65 -11.80
N HIS A 82 1.42 -21.69 -10.87
CA HIS A 82 2.68 -20.98 -10.99
C HIS A 82 3.46 -21.38 -12.25
N GLN A 83 3.32 -22.61 -12.74
CA GLN A 83 3.94 -23.03 -14.01
C GLN A 83 3.43 -22.23 -15.23
N ASP A 84 2.24 -21.63 -15.14
CA ASP A 84 1.61 -20.85 -16.22
C ASP A 84 1.93 -19.35 -16.09
N ILE A 85 2.85 -18.98 -15.20
CA ILE A 85 3.25 -17.59 -14.93
C ILE A 85 3.85 -16.88 -16.15
N ASP A 86 4.59 -17.60 -16.99
CA ASP A 86 5.17 -17.03 -18.21
C ASP A 86 4.06 -16.63 -19.20
N ILE A 87 2.99 -17.43 -19.28
CA ILE A 87 1.80 -17.12 -20.08
C ILE A 87 1.10 -15.90 -19.50
N PHE A 88 0.94 -15.84 -18.18
CA PHE A 88 0.38 -14.66 -17.51
C PHE A 88 1.20 -13.39 -17.81
N CYS A 89 2.54 -13.44 -17.71
CA CYS A 89 3.40 -12.32 -18.05
C CYS A 89 3.25 -11.88 -19.51
N GLN A 90 3.13 -12.81 -20.46
CA GLN A 90 2.86 -12.50 -21.87
C GLN A 90 1.50 -11.78 -22.06
N ILE A 91 0.48 -12.20 -21.32
CA ILE A 91 -0.83 -11.52 -21.34
C ILE A 91 -0.69 -10.10 -20.80
N ILE A 92 0.05 -9.89 -19.71
CA ILE A 92 0.31 -8.55 -19.15
C ILE A 92 1.01 -7.66 -20.18
N GLU A 93 2.04 -8.17 -20.85
CA GLU A 93 2.75 -7.43 -21.90
C GLU A 93 1.84 -7.08 -23.07
N TYR A 94 0.97 -8.01 -23.48
CA TYR A 94 -0.03 -7.76 -24.52
C TYR A 94 -1.02 -6.65 -24.10
N LEU A 95 -1.44 -6.62 -22.83
CA LEU A 95 -2.34 -5.59 -22.31
C LEU A 95 -1.68 -4.20 -22.30
N LYS A 96 -0.35 -4.12 -22.08
CA LYS A 96 0.39 -2.85 -22.21
C LYS A 96 0.21 -2.22 -23.58
N GLY A 97 0.16 -3.03 -24.64
CA GLY A 97 -0.03 -2.55 -26.01
C GLY A 97 -1.45 -2.08 -26.35
N ILE A 98 -2.45 -2.35 -25.51
CA ILE A 98 -3.87 -2.14 -25.83
C ILE A 98 -4.55 -1.17 -24.88
N ILE A 99 -4.14 -1.13 -23.61
CA ILE A 99 -4.70 -0.20 -22.64
C ILE A 99 -3.90 1.10 -22.76
N PRO A 100 -4.55 2.23 -23.11
CA PRO A 100 -3.89 3.52 -23.14
C PRO A 100 -3.29 3.83 -21.78
N ASP A 101 -2.07 4.35 -21.77
CA ASP A 101 -1.37 4.78 -20.57
C ASP A 101 -1.19 3.70 -19.49
N TYR A 102 -1.12 2.43 -19.90
CA TYR A 102 -1.05 1.25 -19.01
C TYR A 102 -0.06 1.44 -17.85
N ASP A 103 1.17 1.88 -18.16
CA ASP A 103 2.26 1.95 -17.18
C ASP A 103 2.06 3.04 -16.12
N ASN A 104 1.30 4.10 -16.44
CA ASN A 104 0.98 5.16 -15.49
C ASN A 104 -0.34 4.88 -14.75
N ARG A 105 -1.25 4.16 -15.40
CA ARG A 105 -2.60 3.87 -14.89
C ARG A 105 -2.65 2.66 -13.97
N LEU A 106 -1.85 1.61 -14.23
CA LEU A 106 -1.95 0.34 -13.52
C LEU A 106 -0.75 0.09 -12.60
N VAL A 107 -1.04 -0.15 -11.33
CA VAL A 107 -0.04 -0.58 -10.34
C VAL A 107 -0.11 -2.09 -10.19
N GLN A 108 1.02 -2.75 -10.44
CA GLN A 108 1.17 -4.20 -10.27
C GLN A 108 2.05 -4.51 -9.06
N LYS A 109 1.57 -5.40 -8.20
CA LYS A 109 2.28 -5.85 -7.00
C LYS A 109 2.24 -7.36 -6.87
N ALA A 110 3.40 -8.01 -6.86
CA ALA A 110 3.53 -9.45 -6.61
C ALA A 110 4.24 -9.71 -5.27
N VAL A 111 3.63 -10.54 -4.42
CA VAL A 111 4.10 -10.83 -3.06
C VAL A 111 4.08 -12.34 -2.82
N LEU A 112 5.17 -12.87 -2.27
CA LEU A 112 5.19 -14.24 -1.76
C LEU A 112 4.43 -14.34 -0.44
N VAL A 113 3.49 -15.26 -0.35
CA VAL A 113 2.63 -15.46 0.82
C VAL A 113 3.03 -16.75 1.50
N ASP A 114 3.38 -16.72 2.80
CA ASP A 114 3.55 -17.95 3.57
C ASP A 114 2.20 -18.70 3.61
N PRO A 115 2.10 -19.87 2.97
CA PRO A 115 0.87 -20.62 3.02
C PRO A 115 0.58 -21.05 4.46
N PHE A 116 1.55 -21.32 5.34
CA PHE A 116 1.30 -21.90 6.65
C PHE A 116 1.65 -20.97 7.84
N PRO A 117 1.05 -19.76 7.94
CA PRO A 117 1.50 -18.74 8.87
C PRO A 117 1.33 -19.13 10.35
N LYS A 118 0.46 -20.10 10.65
CA LYS A 118 0.14 -20.56 12.03
C LYS A 118 0.74 -21.91 12.39
N ALA A 119 1.28 -22.67 11.44
CA ALA A 119 1.72 -24.05 11.71
C ALA A 119 3.12 -24.13 12.34
N PHE A 120 3.93 -23.07 12.24
CA PHE A 120 5.37 -23.14 12.53
C PHE A 120 5.84 -22.53 13.86
N ILE A 121 4.96 -22.04 14.73
CA ILE A 121 5.43 -21.38 15.97
C ILE A 121 4.72 -21.89 17.23
N LYS A 122 5.11 -23.10 17.64
CA LYS A 122 5.26 -23.47 19.06
C LYS A 122 6.56 -24.25 19.25
N HIS A 123 7.69 -23.70 18.81
CA HIS A 123 8.97 -24.12 19.40
C HIS A 123 9.05 -23.56 20.82
N LYS A 124 8.67 -24.39 21.80
CA LYS A 124 8.88 -24.18 23.24
C LYS A 124 10.39 -24.20 23.55
N ASN A 125 11.18 -23.28 23.01
CA ASN A 125 12.52 -23.04 23.54
C ASN A 125 12.40 -21.98 24.62
N ARG A 126 12.14 -22.46 25.84
CA ARG A 126 11.82 -21.70 27.06
C ARG A 126 12.99 -20.91 27.67
N GLY A 127 14.10 -20.72 26.96
CA GLY A 127 15.33 -20.19 27.57
C GLY A 127 16.07 -19.10 26.81
N ASP A 128 15.85 -18.92 25.51
CA ASP A 128 16.67 -17.99 24.72
C ASP A 128 15.79 -17.07 23.87
N ARG A 129 15.54 -15.88 24.41
CA ARG A 129 14.74 -14.82 23.74
C ARG A 129 15.56 -14.01 22.73
N SER A 130 16.87 -14.26 22.59
CA SER A 130 17.78 -13.32 21.90
C SER A 130 17.90 -13.50 20.38
N ARG A 131 17.34 -14.57 19.79
CA ARG A 131 17.39 -14.78 18.33
C ARG A 131 16.09 -15.34 17.76
N TRP A 132 14.99 -14.62 17.93
CA TRP A 132 13.81 -14.84 17.10
C TRP A 132 14.05 -14.29 15.70
N LYS A 133 14.66 -15.10 14.83
CA LYS A 133 14.56 -14.87 13.39
C LYS A 133 13.34 -15.65 12.90
N PRO A 134 12.27 -14.99 12.42
CA PRO A 134 11.21 -15.71 11.72
C PRO A 134 11.88 -16.43 10.55
N GLN A 135 11.98 -17.75 10.62
CA GLN A 135 12.43 -18.55 9.48
C GLN A 135 11.36 -18.38 8.42
N SER A 136 11.71 -17.75 7.29
CA SER A 136 10.84 -17.71 6.13
C SER A 136 10.54 -19.13 5.69
N PHE A 137 9.27 -19.40 5.33
CA PHE A 137 8.88 -20.68 4.74
C PHE A 137 9.72 -21.01 3.48
N TYR A 138 10.10 -19.98 2.75
CA TYR A 138 10.92 -20.06 1.55
C TYR A 138 12.41 -19.96 1.90
N SER A 139 13.22 -20.85 1.31
CA SER A 139 14.65 -20.57 1.12
C SER A 139 14.82 -19.44 0.11
N GLU A 140 15.95 -18.74 0.16
CA GLU A 140 16.27 -17.67 -0.81
C GLU A 140 16.23 -18.20 -2.26
N THR A 141 16.78 -19.39 -2.50
CA THR A 141 16.75 -20.06 -3.81
C THR A 141 15.32 -20.33 -4.29
N LEU A 142 14.43 -20.79 -3.41
CA LEU A 142 13.04 -21.07 -3.78
C LEU A 142 12.27 -19.77 -4.02
N ALA A 143 12.47 -18.75 -3.18
CA ALA A 143 11.86 -17.44 -3.38
C ALA A 143 12.27 -16.84 -4.73
N GLU A 144 13.56 -16.95 -5.09
CA GLU A 144 14.07 -16.52 -6.39
C GLU A 144 13.42 -17.29 -7.54
N GLN A 145 13.36 -18.62 -7.45
CA GLN A 145 12.72 -19.46 -8.48
C GLN A 145 11.25 -19.08 -8.72
N LEU A 146 10.54 -18.67 -7.67
CA LEU A 146 9.14 -18.26 -7.78
C LEU A 146 8.98 -16.88 -8.43
N ILE A 147 9.90 -15.94 -8.18
CA ILE A 147 9.82 -14.54 -8.64
C ILE A 147 10.49 -14.34 -10.01
N ALA A 148 11.54 -15.10 -10.33
CA ALA A 148 12.34 -14.92 -11.54
C ALA A 148 11.53 -14.80 -12.86
N PRO A 149 10.44 -15.57 -13.06
CA PRO A 149 9.61 -15.42 -14.27
C PRO A 149 9.00 -14.02 -14.43
N TYR A 150 8.61 -13.37 -13.33
CA TYR A 150 8.10 -12.01 -13.39
C TYR A 150 9.18 -11.01 -13.82
N ARG A 151 10.39 -11.11 -13.24
CA ARG A 151 11.50 -10.21 -13.58
C ARG A 151 11.87 -10.26 -15.06
N LYS A 152 11.77 -11.44 -15.66
CA LYS A 152 12.04 -11.62 -17.09
C LYS A 152 10.95 -10.99 -17.95
N GLY A 153 9.70 -11.08 -17.52
CA GLY A 153 8.52 -10.64 -18.29
C GLY A 153 8.07 -9.20 -18.03
N SER A 154 8.50 -8.56 -16.95
CA SER A 154 8.03 -7.23 -16.56
C SER A 154 9.13 -6.41 -15.90
N LYS A 155 9.67 -5.43 -16.63
CA LYS A 155 10.83 -4.64 -16.18
C LYS A 155 10.49 -3.60 -15.10
N ASP A 156 9.21 -3.30 -14.89
CA ASP A 156 8.75 -2.16 -14.07
C ASP A 156 7.98 -2.58 -12.80
N GLN A 157 7.95 -3.87 -12.47
CA GLN A 157 7.21 -4.39 -11.31
C GLN A 157 8.04 -4.33 -10.02
N VAL A 158 7.39 -3.93 -8.92
CA VAL A 158 7.98 -3.97 -7.57
C VAL A 158 7.81 -5.37 -6.98
N TYR A 159 8.95 -6.02 -6.72
CA TYR A 159 9.00 -7.34 -6.09
C TYR A 159 9.44 -7.22 -4.64
N GLU A 160 8.57 -7.63 -3.72
CA GLU A 160 8.85 -7.56 -2.28
C GLU A 160 9.17 -8.97 -1.75
N TYR A 161 10.41 -9.22 -1.32
CA TYR A 161 10.71 -10.39 -0.50
C TYR A 161 10.18 -10.15 0.92
N PRO A 162 9.47 -11.11 1.52
CA PRO A 162 8.97 -10.96 2.88
C PRO A 162 10.07 -10.61 3.90
N ARG A 163 11.29 -11.13 3.71
CA ARG A 163 12.41 -10.89 4.63
C ARG A 163 12.96 -9.47 4.56
N ASP A 164 13.11 -8.93 3.35
CA ASP A 164 13.64 -7.58 3.13
C ASP A 164 12.60 -6.54 3.58
N VAL A 165 11.32 -6.77 3.27
CA VAL A 165 10.22 -5.95 3.79
C VAL A 165 10.20 -5.95 5.32
N ILE A 166 10.39 -7.11 5.97
CA ILE A 166 10.44 -7.19 7.44
C ILE A 166 11.65 -6.45 8.01
N ALA A 167 12.83 -6.57 7.40
CA ALA A 167 14.04 -5.87 7.85
C ALA A 167 13.91 -4.35 7.68
N ASP A 168 13.42 -3.90 6.53
CA ASP A 168 13.20 -2.49 6.25
C ASP A 168 12.08 -1.91 7.11
N LEU A 169 11.02 -2.67 7.40
CA LEU A 169 9.97 -2.26 8.35
C LEU A 169 10.53 -2.17 9.77
N ALA A 170 11.42 -3.10 10.17
CA ALA A 170 12.05 -3.05 11.48
C ALA A 170 12.96 -1.82 11.62
N GLN A 171 13.76 -1.51 10.58
CA GLN A 171 14.63 -0.33 10.54
C GLN A 171 13.84 0.98 10.53
N ALA A 172 12.84 1.10 9.64
CA ALA A 172 11.98 2.28 9.59
C ALA A 172 11.19 2.48 10.90
N LYS A 173 10.74 1.39 11.52
CA LYS A 173 10.12 1.45 12.84
C LYS A 173 11.12 1.91 13.90
N LEU A 174 12.38 1.50 13.83
CA LEU A 174 13.42 1.91 14.77
C LEU A 174 13.66 3.42 14.68
N GLU A 175 13.87 3.94 13.47
CA GLU A 175 14.06 5.37 13.20
C GLU A 175 12.82 6.21 13.57
N GLY A 176 11.62 5.74 13.21
CA GLY A 176 10.38 6.40 13.62
C GLY A 176 10.19 6.41 15.15
N ASN A 177 10.57 5.32 15.82
CA ASN A 177 10.52 5.21 17.28
C ASN A 177 11.56 6.12 17.96
N GLU A 178 12.73 6.36 17.37
CA GLU A 178 13.70 7.31 17.91
C GLU A 178 13.10 8.71 18.02
N TYR A 179 12.43 9.18 16.96
CA TYR A 179 11.73 10.47 17.00
C TYR A 179 10.56 10.48 18.00
N TYR A 180 9.79 9.37 18.07
CA TYR A 180 8.69 9.26 19.01
C TYR A 180 9.17 9.27 20.47
N CYS A 181 10.21 8.52 20.80
CA CYS A 181 10.83 8.47 22.13
C CYS A 181 11.44 9.81 22.54
N ALA A 182 11.91 10.60 21.58
CA ALA A 182 12.37 11.97 21.82
C ALA A 182 11.23 12.98 22.04
N GLY A 183 9.96 12.55 21.98
CA GLY A 183 8.80 13.44 22.07
C GLY A 183 8.54 14.27 20.80
N ASP A 184 9.31 14.04 19.73
CA ASP A 184 9.18 14.75 18.46
C ASP A 184 8.16 14.03 17.55
N GLY A 185 6.90 14.06 17.98
CA GLY A 185 5.80 13.41 17.25
C GLY A 185 5.60 13.96 15.83
N ALA A 186 6.10 15.16 15.53
CA ALA A 186 6.08 15.71 14.17
C ALA A 186 7.05 14.97 13.25
N LYS A 187 8.32 14.84 13.64
CA LYS A 187 9.30 14.09 12.86
C LYS A 187 8.97 12.60 12.76
N ALA A 188 8.42 12.01 13.82
CA ALA A 188 7.96 10.62 13.78
C ALA A 188 6.87 10.41 12.72
N SER A 189 5.90 11.33 12.65
CA SER A 189 4.82 11.28 11.66
C SER A 189 5.34 11.51 10.24
N GLU A 190 6.24 12.47 10.08
CA GLU A 190 6.86 12.78 8.78
C GLU A 190 7.72 11.64 8.25
N HIS A 191 8.51 11.00 9.12
CA HIS A 191 9.31 9.82 8.80
C HIS A 191 8.42 8.67 8.29
N CYS A 192 7.33 8.38 9.02
CA CYS A 192 6.35 7.38 8.63
C CYS A 192 5.79 7.65 7.22
N LEU A 193 5.38 8.89 6.95
CA LEU A 193 4.86 9.28 5.64
C LEU A 193 5.91 9.16 4.52
N ARG A 194 7.16 9.57 4.78
CA ARG A 194 8.27 9.43 3.81
C ARG A 194 8.56 7.95 3.51
N GLU A 195 8.57 7.10 4.52
CA GLU A 195 8.81 5.65 4.35
C GLU A 195 7.69 4.97 3.57
N MET A 196 6.44 5.36 3.79
CA MET A 196 5.32 4.84 2.99
C MET A 196 5.44 5.27 1.53
N LYS A 197 5.81 6.52 1.25
CA LYS A 197 6.06 6.97 -0.13
C LYS A 197 7.18 6.18 -0.81
N LYS A 198 8.32 6.00 -0.14
CA LYS A 198 9.47 5.24 -0.69
C LYS A 198 9.08 3.82 -1.11
N ARG A 199 8.07 3.24 -0.46
CA ARG A 199 7.61 1.87 -0.69
C ARG A 199 6.40 1.78 -1.62
N ASN A 200 6.02 2.87 -2.29
CA ASN A 200 4.84 2.94 -3.15
C ASN A 200 3.55 2.47 -2.44
N ARG A 201 3.46 2.71 -1.14
CA ARG A 201 2.32 2.36 -0.27
C ARG A 201 1.24 3.45 -0.34
N PHE A 202 0.78 3.73 -1.56
CA PHE A 202 -0.13 4.83 -1.85
C PHE A 202 -1.50 4.65 -1.18
N SER A 203 -2.01 3.42 -1.10
CA SER A 203 -3.26 3.13 -0.41
C SER A 203 -3.16 3.41 1.10
N GLU A 204 -2.03 3.05 1.72
CA GLU A 204 -1.81 3.38 3.13
C GLU A 204 -1.60 4.88 3.36
N LEU A 205 -0.91 5.58 2.45
CA LEU A 205 -0.79 7.04 2.49
C LEU A 205 -2.16 7.72 2.39
N ARG A 206 -3.04 7.29 1.48
CA ARG A 206 -4.42 7.78 1.39
C ARG A 206 -5.20 7.53 2.68
N GLY A 207 -5.05 6.34 3.28
CA GLY A 207 -5.65 5.99 4.57
C GLY A 207 -5.19 6.91 5.72
N ILE A 208 -3.90 7.27 5.75
CA ILE A 208 -3.39 8.25 6.71
C ILE A 208 -3.92 9.65 6.42
N ALA A 209 -3.90 10.10 5.16
CA ALA A 209 -4.42 11.40 4.77
C ALA A 209 -5.89 11.55 5.20
N LYS A 210 -6.72 10.52 4.98
CA LYS A 210 -8.11 10.47 5.47
C LYS A 210 -8.21 10.55 7.00
N SER A 211 -7.34 9.83 7.71
CA SER A 211 -7.33 9.87 9.19
C SER A 211 -6.92 11.25 9.72
N LEU A 212 -5.96 11.91 9.06
CA LEU A 212 -5.55 13.28 9.36
C LEU A 212 -6.67 14.28 9.05
N MET A 213 -7.37 14.13 7.92
CA MET A 213 -8.54 14.94 7.58
C MET A 213 -9.62 14.84 8.66
N MET A 214 -9.91 13.63 9.15
CA MET A 214 -10.88 13.43 10.24
C MET A 214 -10.42 14.10 11.54
N ALA A 215 -9.12 14.06 11.83
CA ALA A 215 -8.55 14.76 12.99
C ALA A 215 -8.60 16.29 12.84
N VAL A 216 -8.34 16.82 11.65
CA VAL A 216 -8.50 18.24 11.31
C VAL A 216 -9.96 18.66 11.46
N ASN A 217 -10.89 17.93 10.84
CA ASN A 217 -12.32 18.19 10.97
C ASN A 217 -12.74 18.14 12.45
N GLY A 218 -12.30 17.16 13.21
CA GLY A 218 -12.52 17.11 14.66
C GLY A 218 -12.01 18.37 15.37
N ALA A 219 -10.78 18.82 15.06
CA ALA A 219 -10.21 20.03 15.66
C ALA A 219 -11.04 21.29 15.35
N PHE A 220 -11.66 21.38 14.17
CA PHE A 220 -12.51 22.51 13.79
C PHE A 220 -13.95 22.40 14.28
N THR A 221 -14.54 21.20 14.22
CA THR A 221 -15.92 20.91 14.64
C THR A 221 -16.06 20.95 16.14
N PHE A 222 -15.04 20.51 16.90
CA PHE A 222 -15.12 20.58 18.35
C PHE A 222 -14.99 21.99 18.92
N ARG A 223 -14.97 23.06 18.11
CA ARG A 223 -14.95 24.43 18.63
C ARG A 223 -15.97 24.61 19.75
N LYS A 224 -15.54 25.29 20.81
CA LYS A 224 -16.28 25.48 22.07
C LYS A 224 -17.70 26.02 21.88
N ASP A 225 -17.93 26.70 20.76
CA ASP A 225 -19.21 27.29 20.39
C ASP A 225 -20.24 26.23 19.96
N GLU A 226 -19.78 25.11 19.38
CA GLU A 226 -20.62 23.97 18.96
C GLU A 226 -20.72 22.88 20.04
N TYR A 227 -19.67 22.70 20.85
CA TYR A 227 -19.60 21.68 21.91
C TYR A 227 -19.12 22.28 23.23
N PRO A 228 -19.98 23.01 23.96
CA PRO A 228 -19.59 23.71 25.19
C PRO A 228 -19.15 22.77 26.33
N GLU A 229 -19.55 21.50 26.29
CA GLU A 229 -19.13 20.46 27.23
C GLU A 229 -17.76 19.84 26.92
N ALA A 230 -17.14 20.16 25.78
CA ALA A 230 -15.83 19.63 25.43
C ALA A 230 -14.76 20.13 26.44
N THR A 231 -14.15 19.20 27.15
CA THR A 231 -13.14 19.50 28.20
C THR A 231 -11.75 19.77 27.65
N TRP A 232 -11.56 19.59 26.35
CA TRP A 232 -10.30 19.82 25.65
C TRP A 232 -10.56 20.44 24.28
N GLN A 233 -9.71 21.40 23.91
CA GLN A 233 -9.69 22.07 22.60
C GLN A 233 -8.24 22.14 22.13
N PRO A 234 -7.96 21.90 20.84
CA PRO A 234 -6.62 22.12 20.33
C PRO A 234 -6.30 23.62 20.29
N GLU A 235 -5.08 23.97 20.69
CA GLU A 235 -4.54 25.32 20.46
C GLU A 235 -4.27 25.53 18.95
N ASP A 236 -4.23 26.79 18.49
CA ASP A 236 -3.94 27.13 17.09
C ASP A 236 -2.67 26.45 16.57
N ARG A 237 -1.62 26.41 17.40
CA ARG A 237 -0.36 25.71 17.08
C ARG A 237 -0.54 24.20 16.88
N GLN A 238 -1.45 23.57 17.62
CA GLN A 238 -1.75 22.14 17.49
C GLN A 238 -2.57 21.88 16.23
N THR A 239 -3.56 22.73 15.94
CA THR A 239 -4.37 22.67 14.72
C THR A 239 -3.51 22.92 13.46
N ALA A 240 -2.65 23.93 13.47
CA ALA A 240 -1.70 24.22 12.39
C ALA A 240 -0.78 23.01 12.11
N LYS A 241 -0.32 22.31 13.15
CA LYS A 241 0.48 21.07 12.99
C LYS A 241 -0.31 19.94 12.34
N LEU A 242 -1.59 19.78 12.66
CA LEU A 242 -2.45 18.77 12.02
C LEU A 242 -2.68 19.09 10.54
N LEU A 243 -2.99 20.35 10.24
CA LEU A 243 -3.15 20.86 8.88
C LEU A 243 -1.88 20.70 8.04
N TYR A 244 -0.72 21.08 8.59
CA TYR A 244 0.58 20.85 7.94
C TYR A 244 0.79 19.37 7.59
N ARG A 245 0.51 18.45 8.52
CA ARG A 245 0.67 17.01 8.27
C ARG A 245 -0.30 16.51 7.20
N TYR A 246 -1.53 17.01 7.20
CA TYR A 246 -2.53 16.67 6.20
C TYR A 246 -2.12 17.18 4.80
N ALA A 247 -1.64 18.42 4.71
CA ALA A 247 -1.10 18.98 3.49
C ALA A 247 0.10 18.20 2.96
N TYR A 248 1.05 17.88 3.86
CA TYR A 248 2.24 17.11 3.54
C TYR A 248 1.88 15.70 3.04
N ALA A 249 0.94 15.01 3.68
CA ALA A 249 0.46 13.70 3.23
C ALA A 249 -0.13 13.77 1.81
N ASN A 250 -1.01 14.74 1.54
CA ASN A 250 -1.59 14.95 0.21
C ASN A 250 -0.53 15.27 -0.85
N ARG A 251 0.46 16.11 -0.55
CA ARG A 251 1.58 16.39 -1.45
C ARG A 251 2.42 15.15 -1.75
N LEU A 252 2.57 14.23 -0.79
CA LEU A 252 3.31 13.00 -1.02
C LEU A 252 2.58 12.01 -1.92
N ILE A 253 1.23 11.99 -1.90
CA ILE A 253 0.41 11.15 -2.78
C ILE A 253 0.62 11.52 -4.26
N ARG A 254 0.89 12.81 -4.57
CA ARG A 254 1.23 13.32 -5.91
C ARG A 254 0.19 13.07 -7.02
N VAL A 255 -1.07 12.86 -6.66
CA VAL A 255 -2.20 12.84 -7.60
C VAL A 255 -2.87 14.22 -7.69
N ARG A 256 -3.40 14.58 -8.86
CA ARG A 256 -3.88 15.93 -9.16
C ARG A 256 -5.00 16.37 -8.21
N GLU A 257 -5.85 15.43 -7.84
CA GLU A 257 -7.01 15.55 -6.97
C GLU A 257 -6.59 15.93 -5.54
N SER A 258 -5.41 15.51 -5.11
CA SER A 258 -4.83 15.85 -3.79
C SER A 258 -4.18 17.23 -3.75
N LEU A 259 -4.01 17.92 -4.88
CA LEU A 259 -3.34 19.22 -4.92
C LEU A 259 -4.13 20.28 -4.16
N ARG A 260 -5.43 20.37 -4.40
CA ARG A 260 -6.29 21.37 -3.77
C ARG A 260 -6.43 21.15 -2.27
N PRO A 261 -6.72 19.92 -1.76
CA PRO A 261 -6.68 19.65 -0.33
C PRO A 261 -5.33 19.98 0.32
N ALA A 262 -4.21 19.74 -0.37
CA ALA A 262 -2.89 20.12 0.14
C ALA A 262 -2.73 21.64 0.26
N HIS A 263 -3.14 22.37 -0.77
CA HIS A 263 -3.08 23.83 -0.81
C HIS A 263 -3.94 24.48 0.27
N ASP A 264 -5.21 24.09 0.34
CA ASP A 264 -6.18 24.72 1.24
C ASP A 264 -5.75 24.48 2.70
N ALA A 265 -5.32 23.25 3.03
CA ALA A 265 -4.84 22.93 4.37
C ALA A 265 -3.55 23.66 4.75
N ILE A 266 -2.59 23.84 3.82
CA ILE A 266 -1.35 24.55 4.16
C ILE A 266 -1.58 26.06 4.31
N HIS A 267 -2.53 26.63 3.56
CA HIS A 267 -2.92 28.04 3.72
C HIS A 267 -3.59 28.27 5.07
N GLU A 268 -4.52 27.38 5.46
CA GLU A 268 -5.16 27.46 6.77
C GLU A 268 -4.15 27.27 7.93
N ALA A 269 -3.14 26.42 7.73
CA ALA A 269 -2.05 26.30 8.70
C ALA A 269 -1.25 27.60 8.87
N ASP A 270 -1.00 28.31 7.76
CA ASP A 270 -0.30 29.61 7.74
C ASP A 270 -1.12 30.72 8.41
N GLU A 271 -2.45 30.72 8.23
CA GLU A 271 -3.34 31.67 8.94
C GLU A 271 -3.26 31.50 10.46
N LEU A 272 -3.15 30.26 10.94
CA LEU A 272 -3.04 29.94 12.37
C LEU A 272 -1.63 30.19 12.93
N LEU A 273 -0.58 30.06 12.12
CA LEU A 273 0.81 30.19 12.56
C LEU A 273 1.67 30.90 11.49
N PRO A 274 1.44 32.20 11.26
CA PRO A 274 2.04 32.92 10.14
C PRO A 274 3.56 33.02 10.27
N GLY A 275 4.27 32.73 9.17
CA GLY A 275 5.72 32.80 9.11
C GLY A 275 6.45 31.63 9.77
N ASP A 276 5.76 30.54 10.10
CA ASP A 276 6.43 29.29 10.48
C ASP A 276 7.29 28.77 9.30
N PRO A 277 8.61 28.55 9.49
CA PRO A 277 9.49 28.16 8.40
C PRO A 277 9.11 26.85 7.71
N GLY A 278 8.54 25.89 8.46
CA GLY A 278 8.14 24.60 7.90
C GLY A 278 6.90 24.73 7.02
N ILE A 279 5.94 25.56 7.43
CA ILE A 279 4.74 25.87 6.63
C ILE A 279 5.12 26.59 5.34
N GLU A 280 6.01 27.59 5.42
CA GLU A 280 6.50 28.32 4.23
C GLU A 280 7.25 27.42 3.24
N GLU A 281 8.12 26.53 3.75
CA GLU A 281 8.82 25.56 2.90
C GLU A 281 7.82 24.62 2.18
N GLU A 282 6.79 24.16 2.87
CA GLU A 282 5.80 23.26 2.30
C GLU A 282 4.85 23.98 1.32
N LYS A 283 4.48 25.24 1.57
CA LYS A 283 3.76 26.12 0.61
C LYS A 283 4.52 26.25 -0.70
N ALA A 284 5.83 26.48 -0.63
CA ALA A 284 6.69 26.56 -1.81
C ALA A 284 6.67 25.24 -2.61
N ARG A 285 6.81 24.10 -1.92
CA ARG A 285 6.78 22.76 -2.56
C ARG A 285 5.43 22.42 -3.21
N ILE A 286 4.32 22.83 -2.60
CA ILE A 286 2.98 22.65 -3.18
C ILE A 286 2.81 23.56 -4.40
N SER A 287 3.32 24.78 -4.35
CA SER A 287 3.30 25.73 -5.48
C SER A 287 4.10 25.22 -6.68
N GLU A 288 5.30 24.70 -6.45
CA GLU A 288 6.12 24.03 -7.48
C GLU A 288 5.39 22.84 -8.10
N TRP A 289 4.70 22.05 -7.27
CA TRP A 289 3.90 20.93 -7.76
C TRP A 289 2.73 21.40 -8.63
N ALA A 290 2.00 22.43 -8.21
CA ALA A 290 0.93 23.01 -9.02
C ALA A 290 1.43 23.52 -10.38
N ALA A 291 2.58 24.21 -10.38
CA ALA A 291 3.22 24.68 -11.61
C ALA A 291 3.60 23.53 -12.55
N SER A 292 4.10 22.41 -12.03
CA SER A 292 4.42 21.22 -12.83
C SER A 292 3.18 20.59 -13.50
N LEU A 293 1.99 20.82 -12.94
CA LEU A 293 0.71 20.36 -13.48
C LEU A 293 0.00 21.42 -14.34
N GLY A 294 0.56 22.62 -14.49
CA GLY A 294 -0.09 23.75 -15.16
C GLY A 294 -1.34 24.26 -14.44
N VAL A 295 -1.47 23.99 -13.14
CA VAL A 295 -2.63 24.41 -12.33
C VAL A 295 -2.29 25.74 -11.64
N ARG A 296 -3.19 26.72 -11.75
CA ARG A 296 -3.13 27.95 -10.94
C ARG A 296 -3.96 27.75 -9.68
N LEU A 297 -3.31 27.82 -8.53
CA LEU A 297 -3.96 27.86 -7.23
C LEU A 297 -4.36 29.32 -6.96
N GLN A 298 -5.62 29.54 -6.61
CA GLN A 298 -6.18 30.85 -6.27
C GLN A 298 -6.46 30.91 -4.78
#